data_AF-A0A2K0URM4-F1
#
_entry.id   AF-A0A2K0URM4-F1
#
_cell.length_a   1.000
_cell.length_b   1.000
_cell.length_c   1.000
_cell.angle_alpha   90.00
_cell.angle_beta   90.00
_cell.angle_gamma   90.00
#
_symmetry.space_group_name_H-M   'P 1'
#
loop_
_entity.id
_entity.type
_entity.pdbx_description
1 polymer ?
#
loop_
_entity_poly.entity_id
_entity_poly.type
_entity_poly.pdbx_seq_one_letter_code
_entity_poly.pdbx_strand_id
1 'polypeptide(L)'
;MMDYHIIKDEKGVSLPTTTSPQPSQTEASQRRSTSSKRFRISIFTILFLTALVFFKNAHNVPFSLCTSHHHRPNVAQVQQCSIDNFKSDLSFLDPAQPIQPAEFLLRRDRLAQALAANNVDAFVLEPGYTFQYYGNISQQDWEPWEPEERPFLMLIMPQTSSDGSVSAKTAFLSPHFEEGRVRMLGIPSRDEELDIVIWEEHWNPYTTLLQSRLFSGKQAPTLMADEEIRDYIVRGLDAAGFRTVGLSPEAELVRQLKTPAEVELLRAVNTGTVAAVRAMRPCLVPGLTENEVTSILDRTMLSIGFGLFFNIVLFEEHGALPHGGFVTGDKKLTYDTMVVIDVGAHYLGYSSDICRSFMIDAPPRTTHSDPLRVEKENVWRIVLDAQTAAAKAMKPNNTAASVDIAARTVIENAGYGYGFTHRLGHGIGIKAHESPYLNKWNTGSLLQPGMTFTNEPGIYLENKFGVRHEDIYLVKEHGEAELLTGQRARGMYEP
;
A
#
# COMPACT_ATOMS: atom_id res chain seq x y z
N MET A 1 36.18 32.43 8.86
CA MET A 1 36.38 33.23 7.64
C MET A 1 36.32 32.24 6.47
N MET A 2 35.12 32.02 5.95
CA MET A 2 34.83 31.35 4.67
C MET A 2 33.36 31.62 4.35
N ASP A 3 33.16 32.22 3.19
CA ASP A 3 31.97 32.95 2.75
C ASP A 3 30.85 32.03 2.21
N TYR A 4 29.60 32.36 2.56
CA TYR A 4 28.42 31.88 1.85
C TYR A 4 27.93 32.98 0.90
N HIS A 5 28.05 32.75 -0.40
CA HIS A 5 27.46 33.60 -1.43
C HIS A 5 25.97 33.30 -1.59
N ILE A 6 25.15 34.31 -1.27
CA ILE A 6 23.72 34.38 -1.56
C ILE A 6 23.56 34.87 -3.00
N ILE A 7 22.93 34.07 -3.87
CA ILE A 7 22.47 34.50 -5.19
C ILE A 7 21.04 35.01 -5.03
N LYS A 8 20.87 36.33 -5.22
CA LYS A 8 19.59 36.99 -5.50
C LYS A 8 19.33 36.87 -7.00
N ASP A 9 18.12 36.51 -7.38
CA ASP A 9 17.56 36.94 -8.65
C ASP A 9 16.08 37.33 -8.47
N GLU A 10 15.83 38.61 -8.70
CA GLU A 10 14.52 39.25 -8.76
C GLU A 10 13.90 39.01 -10.14
N LYS A 11 12.66 38.52 -10.21
CA LYS A 11 11.72 38.90 -11.27
C LYS A 11 10.34 39.09 -10.69
N GLY A 12 9.94 40.35 -10.64
CA GLY A 12 8.61 40.79 -10.21
C GLY A 12 7.53 40.41 -11.22
N VAL A 13 6.38 40.02 -10.69
CA VAL A 13 5.10 40.07 -11.40
C VAL A 13 4.08 40.67 -10.42
N SER A 14 3.54 41.81 -10.81
CA SER A 14 2.53 42.61 -10.12
C SER A 14 1.15 41.94 -10.15
N LEU A 15 0.52 41.80 -8.98
CA LEU A 15 -0.88 41.41 -8.81
C LEU A 15 -1.76 42.67 -8.73
N PRO A 16 -2.90 42.75 -9.42
CA PRO A 16 -3.95 43.71 -9.11
C PRO A 16 -5.01 43.11 -8.19
N THR A 17 -5.22 43.79 -7.06
CA THR A 17 -6.37 43.71 -6.18
C THR A 17 -7.61 44.32 -6.82
N THR A 18 -8.75 43.63 -6.81
CA THR A 18 -10.06 44.28 -6.91
C THR A 18 -11.09 43.62 -6.00
N THR A 19 -11.60 44.45 -5.12
CA THR A 19 -12.68 44.30 -4.16
C THR A 19 -14.06 44.15 -4.84
N SER A 20 -14.92 43.35 -4.20
CA SER A 20 -16.36 43.25 -4.45
C SER A 20 -17.12 44.52 -4.02
N PRO A 21 -18.29 44.79 -4.64
CA PRO A 21 -19.48 44.98 -3.82
C PRO A 21 -20.80 44.47 -4.43
N GLN A 22 -21.74 44.14 -3.56
CA GLN A 22 -23.20 44.08 -3.79
C GLN A 22 -23.87 44.79 -2.58
N PRO A 23 -25.19 45.09 -2.56
CA PRO A 23 -26.21 45.12 -3.63
C PRO A 23 -27.09 46.40 -3.59
N SER A 24 -27.97 46.61 -4.58
CA SER A 24 -29.17 47.43 -4.40
C SER A 24 -30.35 46.90 -5.22
N GLN A 25 -31.51 46.86 -4.55
CA GLN A 25 -32.82 46.41 -5.00
C GLN A 25 -33.56 47.45 -5.87
N THR A 26 -34.79 47.07 -6.24
CA THR A 26 -35.90 47.75 -6.96
C THR A 26 -35.85 47.57 -8.49
N GLU A 27 -36.93 47.24 -9.21
CA GLU A 27 -38.36 47.28 -8.92
C GLU A 27 -39.12 46.40 -9.95
N ALA A 28 -40.30 45.94 -9.57
CA ALA A 28 -41.22 45.17 -10.41
C ALA A 28 -41.97 46.04 -11.42
N SER A 29 -42.37 45.50 -12.58
CA SER A 29 -43.79 45.32 -12.93
C SER A 29 -44.06 44.83 -14.37
N GLN A 30 -44.97 43.85 -14.45
CA GLN A 30 -46.14 43.78 -15.34
C GLN A 30 -46.02 43.57 -16.87
N ARG A 31 -46.50 42.36 -17.25
CA ARG A 31 -47.70 42.05 -18.07
C ARG A 31 -47.65 42.04 -19.61
N ARG A 32 -48.34 40.98 -20.09
CA ARG A 32 -49.11 40.77 -21.35
C ARG A 32 -48.26 40.45 -22.59
N SER A 33 -48.32 39.22 -23.12
CA SER A 33 -49.43 38.61 -23.90
C SER A 33 -49.90 39.49 -25.05
N THR A 34 -49.59 39.07 -26.29
CA THR A 34 -50.56 39.00 -27.40
C THR A 34 -49.98 38.15 -28.54
N SER A 35 -50.84 37.28 -29.06
CA SER A 35 -50.66 36.54 -30.31
C SER A 35 -50.78 37.46 -31.53
N SER A 36 -50.20 37.11 -32.68
CA SER A 36 -50.99 36.56 -33.81
C SER A 36 -50.18 36.38 -35.10
N LYS A 37 -50.44 35.23 -35.76
CA LYS A 37 -50.75 35.00 -37.19
C LYS A 37 -49.73 35.51 -38.24
N ARG A 38 -49.06 34.62 -38.99
CA ARG A 38 -49.49 33.85 -40.20
C ARG A 38 -48.87 34.47 -41.46
N PHE A 39 -48.11 33.68 -42.23
CA PHE A 39 -48.43 33.46 -43.64
C PHE A 39 -47.83 32.14 -44.16
N ARG A 40 -48.65 31.40 -44.89
CA ARG A 40 -48.36 30.15 -45.62
C ARG A 40 -47.98 30.50 -47.06
N ILE A 41 -47.11 29.72 -47.71
CA ILE A 41 -47.27 29.37 -49.13
C ILE A 41 -46.97 27.88 -49.31
N SER A 42 -47.76 27.29 -50.20
CA SER A 42 -48.09 25.88 -50.40
C SER A 42 -47.49 25.30 -51.69
N ILE A 43 -47.19 23.99 -51.64
CA ILE A 43 -47.61 22.92 -52.57
C ILE A 43 -47.05 22.91 -54.01
N PHE A 44 -46.48 21.76 -54.41
CA PHE A 44 -46.94 21.02 -55.59
C PHE A 44 -46.69 19.50 -55.43
N THR A 45 -47.79 18.75 -55.53
CA THR A 45 -47.92 17.28 -55.63
C THR A 45 -48.46 16.97 -57.03
N ILE A 46 -48.17 15.81 -57.61
CA ILE A 46 -49.04 15.01 -58.53
C ILE A 46 -48.31 13.67 -58.81
N LEU A 47 -48.78 12.52 -58.29
CA LEU A 47 -49.80 11.56 -58.84
C LEU A 47 -49.20 10.70 -59.99
N PHE A 48 -49.36 9.38 -60.16
CA PHE A 48 -50.09 8.29 -59.46
C PHE A 48 -49.89 6.94 -60.24
N LEU A 49 -50.19 5.80 -59.58
CA LEU A 49 -50.66 4.49 -60.11
C LEU A 49 -49.79 3.61 -61.06
N THR A 50 -49.47 2.39 -60.61
CA THR A 50 -50.02 1.12 -61.15
C THR A 50 -49.65 -0.06 -60.24
N ALA A 51 -50.63 -0.94 -60.01
CA ALA A 51 -50.59 -2.07 -59.09
C ALA A 51 -50.56 -3.41 -59.85
N LEU A 52 -49.99 -4.43 -59.18
CA LEU A 52 -50.20 -5.88 -59.39
C LEU A 52 -49.96 -6.46 -60.81
N VAL A 53 -48.85 -7.20 -61.01
CA VAL A 53 -48.82 -8.66 -61.32
C VAL A 53 -47.41 -9.19 -61.00
N PHE A 54 -47.35 -10.44 -60.53
CA PHE A 54 -46.17 -11.32 -60.30
C PHE A 54 -45.68 -11.48 -58.85
N PHE A 55 -46.51 -12.19 -58.09
CA PHE A 55 -46.04 -13.28 -57.22
C PHE A 55 -45.12 -14.22 -58.00
N LYS A 56 -43.85 -14.31 -57.58
CA LYS A 56 -43.00 -15.52 -57.45
C LYS A 56 -41.53 -15.14 -57.60
N ASN A 57 -40.87 -14.91 -56.48
CA ASN A 57 -39.52 -15.35 -56.14
C ASN A 57 -39.07 -14.66 -54.86
N ALA A 58 -39.75 -14.99 -53.76
CA ALA A 58 -39.22 -14.77 -52.42
C ALA A 58 -38.78 -16.13 -51.91
N HIS A 59 -37.50 -16.47 -52.04
CA HIS A 59 -36.80 -17.37 -51.12
C HIS A 59 -35.29 -17.21 -51.30
N ASN A 60 -34.61 -17.07 -50.16
CA ASN A 60 -33.19 -17.21 -49.92
C ASN A 60 -32.28 -16.01 -50.25
N VAL A 61 -32.42 -14.97 -49.43
CA VAL A 61 -31.24 -14.25 -48.92
C VAL A 61 -31.35 -14.27 -47.40
N PRO A 62 -30.46 -14.96 -46.67
CA PRO A 62 -30.43 -14.81 -45.23
C PRO A 62 -29.86 -13.41 -44.96
N PHE A 63 -30.73 -12.48 -44.61
CA PHE A 63 -30.32 -11.28 -43.90
C PHE A 63 -29.84 -11.75 -42.52
N SER A 64 -28.57 -12.15 -42.45
CA SER A 64 -27.89 -12.33 -41.18
C SER A 64 -27.77 -10.92 -40.60
N LEU A 65 -28.75 -10.56 -39.77
CA LEU A 65 -28.54 -9.58 -38.72
C LEU A 65 -27.37 -10.13 -37.89
N CYS A 66 -26.15 -9.70 -38.23
CA CYS A 66 -25.04 -9.72 -37.28
C CYS A 66 -25.41 -8.76 -36.14
N THR A 67 -26.31 -9.20 -35.26
CA THR A 67 -26.27 -8.74 -33.89
C THR A 67 -24.96 -9.28 -33.33
N SER A 68 -23.92 -8.44 -33.34
CA SER A 68 -22.78 -8.67 -32.47
C SER A 68 -23.32 -8.58 -31.04
N HIS A 69 -23.81 -9.71 -30.53
CA HIS A 69 -24.01 -9.89 -29.10
C HIS A 69 -22.62 -9.74 -28.50
N HIS A 70 -22.29 -8.52 -28.05
CA HIS A 70 -21.20 -8.31 -27.12
C HIS A 70 -21.59 -9.07 -25.85
N HIS A 71 -21.21 -10.34 -25.80
CA HIS A 71 -21.49 -11.20 -24.68
C HIS A 71 -20.66 -10.64 -23.53
N ARG A 72 -21.34 -9.97 -22.58
CA ARG A 72 -20.68 -9.52 -21.36
C ARG A 72 -20.09 -10.75 -20.66
N PRO A 73 -18.83 -10.69 -20.19
CA PRO A 73 -18.23 -11.78 -19.43
C PRO A 73 -19.09 -12.17 -18.22
N ASN A 74 -19.19 -13.47 -17.95
CA ASN A 74 -19.80 -13.95 -16.71
C ASN A 74 -18.77 -13.84 -15.58
N VAL A 75 -18.81 -12.71 -14.86
CA VAL A 75 -17.87 -12.41 -13.76
C VAL A 75 -17.84 -13.52 -12.70
N ALA A 76 -18.98 -14.11 -12.37
CA ALA A 76 -19.06 -15.19 -11.38
C ALA A 76 -18.31 -16.45 -11.83
N GLN A 77 -18.36 -16.77 -13.13
CA GLN A 77 -17.61 -17.90 -13.69
C GLN A 77 -16.10 -17.63 -13.67
N VAL A 78 -15.67 -16.41 -14.01
CA VAL A 78 -14.26 -16.01 -13.95
C VAL A 78 -13.75 -16.05 -12.52
N GLN A 79 -14.54 -15.55 -11.56
CA GLN A 79 -14.22 -15.60 -10.14
C GLN A 79 -14.05 -17.04 -9.65
N GLN A 80 -14.97 -17.95 -10.01
CA GLN A 80 -14.87 -19.35 -9.60
C GLN A 80 -13.61 -20.01 -10.21
N CYS A 81 -13.32 -19.76 -11.49
CA CYS A 81 -12.08 -20.21 -12.13
C CYS A 81 -10.83 -19.74 -11.36
N SER A 82 -10.79 -18.45 -10.97
CA SER A 82 -9.67 -17.88 -10.21
C SER A 82 -9.49 -18.56 -8.85
N ILE A 83 -10.59 -18.75 -8.11
CA ILE A 83 -10.59 -19.43 -6.80
C ILE A 83 -10.16 -20.89 -6.92
N ASP A 84 -10.70 -21.62 -7.89
CA ASP A 84 -10.38 -23.04 -8.10
C ASP A 84 -8.90 -23.23 -8.47
N ASN A 85 -8.38 -22.37 -9.36
CA ASN A 85 -6.96 -22.37 -9.71
C ASN A 85 -6.09 -22.05 -8.48
N PHE A 86 -6.47 -21.05 -7.68
CA PHE A 86 -5.68 -20.63 -6.53
C PHE A 86 -5.64 -21.69 -5.43
N LYS A 87 -6.75 -22.41 -5.22
CA LYS A 87 -6.86 -23.49 -4.22
C LYS A 87 -6.20 -24.80 -4.65
N SER A 88 -5.67 -24.88 -5.87
CA SER A 88 -5.04 -26.12 -6.37
C SER A 88 -3.74 -26.47 -5.63
N ASP A 89 -3.02 -25.48 -5.10
CA ASP A 89 -1.81 -25.65 -4.30
C ASP A 89 -1.67 -24.51 -3.29
N LEU A 90 -1.78 -24.85 -2.00
CA LEU A 90 -1.62 -23.91 -0.88
C LEU A 90 -0.41 -24.26 0.00
N SER A 91 0.53 -25.08 -0.50
CA SER A 91 1.71 -25.53 0.24
C SER A 91 2.63 -24.39 0.70
N PHE A 92 2.53 -23.21 0.08
CA PHE A 92 3.25 -22.00 0.50
C PHE A 92 2.82 -21.49 1.89
N LEU A 93 1.69 -21.95 2.43
CA LEU A 93 1.23 -21.63 3.79
C LEU A 93 1.84 -22.54 4.87
N ASP A 94 2.30 -23.74 4.50
CA ASP A 94 2.72 -24.77 5.47
C ASP A 94 3.82 -24.31 6.45
N PRO A 95 4.84 -23.53 6.03
CA PRO A 95 5.90 -23.07 6.93
C PRO A 95 5.46 -21.94 7.88
N ALA A 96 4.37 -21.23 7.56
CA ALA A 96 3.93 -20.05 8.30
C ALA A 96 3.19 -20.45 9.58
N GLN A 97 3.67 -19.93 10.71
CA GLN A 97 3.09 -20.18 12.02
C GLN A 97 2.92 -18.85 12.77
N PRO A 98 1.88 -18.70 13.62
CA PRO A 98 1.77 -17.54 14.50
C PRO A 98 3.04 -17.37 15.34
N ILE A 99 3.44 -16.11 15.55
CA ILE A 99 4.58 -15.75 16.40
C ILE A 99 4.34 -16.29 17.81
N GLN A 100 5.34 -16.97 18.35
CA GLN A 100 5.22 -17.62 19.65
C GLN A 100 5.38 -16.62 20.81
N PRO A 101 4.73 -16.83 21.98
CA PRO A 101 4.81 -15.93 23.14
C PRO A 101 6.23 -15.51 23.54
N ALA A 102 7.19 -16.44 23.47
CA ALA A 102 8.59 -16.19 23.80
C ALA A 102 9.26 -15.14 22.90
N GLU A 103 8.84 -15.03 21.63
CA GLU A 103 9.40 -14.06 20.70
C GLU A 103 8.97 -12.63 21.03
N PHE A 104 7.74 -12.41 21.50
CA PHE A 104 7.30 -11.09 21.96
C PHE A 104 8.09 -10.58 23.17
N LEU A 105 8.51 -11.50 24.05
CA LEU A 105 9.42 -11.17 25.16
C LEU A 105 10.79 -10.77 24.61
N LEU A 106 11.34 -11.53 23.66
CA LEU A 106 12.62 -11.23 23.02
C LEU A 106 12.61 -9.88 22.28
N ARG A 107 11.54 -9.56 21.54
CA ARG A 107 11.39 -8.27 20.84
C ARG A 107 11.48 -7.10 21.81
N ARG A 108 10.74 -7.18 22.93
CA ARG A 108 10.76 -6.15 23.96
C ARG A 108 12.12 -6.09 24.67
N ASP A 109 12.75 -7.23 24.94
CA ASP A 109 14.10 -7.24 25.55
C ASP A 109 15.15 -6.58 24.64
N ARG A 110 15.11 -6.85 23.32
CA ARG A 110 15.97 -6.17 22.33
C ARG A 110 15.74 -4.66 22.33
N LEU A 111 14.48 -4.22 22.40
CA LEU A 111 14.16 -2.81 22.54
C LEU A 111 14.68 -2.23 23.86
N ALA A 112 14.47 -2.92 24.99
CA ALA A 112 14.99 -2.51 26.29
C ALA A 112 16.52 -2.36 26.28
N GLN A 113 17.24 -3.25 25.60
CA GLN A 113 18.69 -3.11 25.41
C GLN A 113 19.05 -1.83 24.63
N ALA A 114 18.33 -1.52 23.55
CA ALA A 114 18.51 -0.29 22.79
C ALA A 114 18.22 0.96 23.64
N LEU A 115 17.17 0.94 24.47
CA LEU A 115 16.83 2.03 25.38
C LEU A 115 17.91 2.25 26.44
N ALA A 116 18.39 1.16 27.05
CA ALA A 116 19.46 1.22 28.05
C ALA A 116 20.76 1.79 27.46
N ALA A 117 21.14 1.36 26.25
CA ALA A 117 22.32 1.87 25.55
C ALA A 117 22.24 3.39 25.26
N ASN A 118 21.02 3.92 25.08
CA ASN A 118 20.77 5.33 24.79
C ASN A 118 20.34 6.17 26.01
N ASN A 119 20.41 5.61 27.23
CA ASN A 119 19.95 6.25 28.48
C ASN A 119 18.50 6.78 28.39
N VAL A 120 17.61 5.97 27.83
CA VAL A 120 16.17 6.25 27.73
C VAL A 120 15.40 5.46 28.78
N ASP A 121 14.47 6.10 29.49
CA ASP A 121 13.74 5.49 30.61
C ASP A 121 12.57 4.61 30.15
N ALA A 122 11.94 4.90 29.00
CA ALA A 122 10.96 4.02 28.39
C ALA A 122 10.76 4.32 26.90
N PHE A 123 10.31 3.31 26.16
CA PHE A 123 9.66 3.49 24.86
C PHE A 123 8.15 3.60 25.06
N VAL A 124 7.49 4.54 24.39
CA VAL A 124 6.05 4.80 24.50
C VAL A 124 5.38 4.76 23.13
N LEU A 125 4.23 4.08 23.07
CA LEU A 125 3.51 3.86 21.83
C LEU A 125 2.00 3.78 22.05
N GLU A 126 1.25 4.09 21.00
CA GLU A 126 -0.20 3.97 20.90
C GLU A 126 -0.60 2.67 20.17
N PRO A 127 -1.88 2.24 20.24
CA PRO A 127 -2.39 1.15 19.42
C PRO A 127 -2.08 1.33 17.93
N GLY A 128 -1.63 0.27 17.27
CA GLY A 128 -1.19 0.31 15.88
C GLY A 128 -0.25 -0.85 15.56
N TYR A 129 0.48 -0.76 14.45
CA TYR A 129 1.39 -1.82 14.02
C TYR A 129 2.52 -2.06 15.02
N THR A 130 3.17 -1.01 15.54
CA THR A 130 4.22 -1.18 16.56
C THR A 130 3.68 -1.81 17.85
N PHE A 131 2.44 -1.48 18.23
CA PHE A 131 1.77 -2.07 19.39
C PHE A 131 1.55 -3.57 19.21
N GLN A 132 1.02 -3.96 18.06
CA GLN A 132 0.82 -5.38 17.75
C GLN A 132 2.15 -6.15 17.69
N TYR A 133 3.21 -5.51 17.17
CA TYR A 133 4.54 -6.10 17.05
C TYR A 133 5.15 -6.49 18.40
N TYR A 134 5.03 -5.61 19.41
CA TYR A 134 5.55 -5.84 20.76
C TYR A 134 4.55 -6.50 21.72
N GLY A 135 3.25 -6.34 21.46
CA GLY A 135 2.14 -6.83 22.26
C GLY A 135 1.85 -8.29 21.95
N ASN A 136 0.91 -8.56 21.03
CA ASN A 136 0.54 -9.91 20.62
C ASN A 136 -0.16 -9.96 19.26
N ILE A 137 0.58 -9.80 18.15
CA ILE A 137 0.00 -9.91 16.80
C ILE A 137 -0.62 -11.29 16.50
N SER A 138 -0.32 -12.32 17.30
CA SER A 138 -0.79 -13.70 17.07
C SER A 138 -2.11 -14.03 17.75
N GLN A 139 -2.68 -13.12 18.53
CA GLN A 139 -4.00 -13.29 19.12
C GLN A 139 -5.07 -13.22 18.03
N GLN A 140 -5.91 -14.26 17.96
CA GLN A 140 -7.01 -14.34 16.99
C GLN A 140 -8.24 -13.56 17.45
N ASP A 141 -8.50 -13.54 18.76
CA ASP A 141 -9.58 -12.77 19.40
C ASP A 141 -9.12 -11.33 19.70
N TRP A 142 -8.51 -10.68 18.73
CA TRP A 142 -8.06 -9.29 18.87
C TRP A 142 -9.22 -8.36 18.55
N GLU A 143 -9.75 -7.66 19.55
CA GLU A 143 -10.55 -6.47 19.29
C GLU A 143 -9.58 -5.36 18.86
N PRO A 144 -9.75 -4.75 17.65
CA PRO A 144 -8.88 -3.68 17.22
C PRO A 144 -8.94 -2.51 18.20
N TRP A 145 -7.80 -2.21 18.81
CA TRP A 145 -7.59 -0.95 19.48
C TRP A 145 -7.09 0.04 18.45
N GLU A 146 -7.83 1.12 18.27
CA GLU A 146 -7.45 2.23 17.41
C GLU A 146 -6.98 3.40 18.27
N PRO A 147 -6.09 4.27 17.75
CA PRO A 147 -5.77 5.52 18.40
C PRO A 147 -7.02 6.43 18.55
N GLU A 148 -7.58 6.51 19.74
CA GLU A 148 -8.74 7.35 20.07
C GLU A 148 -8.34 8.66 20.77
N GLU A 149 -9.22 9.62 20.97
CA GLU A 149 -8.87 10.88 21.65
C GLU A 149 -8.28 10.67 23.06
N ARG A 150 -8.69 9.59 23.74
CA ARG A 150 -8.21 9.17 25.06
C ARG A 150 -6.84 8.47 25.00
N PRO A 151 -5.82 8.94 25.74
CA PRO A 151 -4.54 8.25 25.80
C PRO A 151 -4.65 6.84 26.40
N PHE A 152 -4.39 5.85 25.55
CA PHE A 152 -4.07 4.49 25.93
C PHE A 152 -2.66 4.17 25.39
N LEU A 153 -1.69 3.99 26.28
CA LEU A 153 -0.28 3.88 25.92
C LEU A 153 0.31 2.57 26.45
N MET A 154 1.08 1.87 25.62
CA MET A 154 1.99 0.83 26.09
C MET A 154 3.36 1.46 26.37
N LEU A 155 3.98 1.02 27.46
CA LEU A 155 5.33 1.40 27.85
C LEU A 155 6.22 0.15 27.88
N ILE A 156 7.39 0.26 27.27
CA ILE A 156 8.45 -0.75 27.36
C ILE A 156 9.65 -0.09 28.04
N MET A 157 9.99 -0.55 29.24
CA MET A 157 11.01 0.05 30.10
C MET A 157 12.20 -0.90 30.23
N PRO A 158 13.45 -0.42 30.15
CA PRO A 158 14.61 -1.24 30.45
C PRO A 158 14.73 -1.51 31.95
N GLN A 159 14.95 -2.78 32.31
CA GLN A 159 15.34 -3.21 33.64
C GLN A 159 16.71 -3.86 33.57
N THR A 160 17.66 -3.30 34.31
CA THR A 160 19.01 -3.87 34.42
C THR A 160 19.10 -4.69 35.70
N SER A 161 19.38 -5.98 35.55
CA SER A 161 19.64 -6.91 36.65
C SER A 161 20.99 -6.63 37.31
N SER A 162 21.21 -7.20 38.50
CA SER A 162 22.48 -7.06 39.23
C SER A 162 23.70 -7.63 38.49
N ASP A 163 23.48 -8.56 37.57
CA ASP A 163 24.52 -9.14 36.70
C ASP A 163 24.78 -8.33 35.41
N GLY A 164 24.08 -7.20 35.23
CA GLY A 164 24.19 -6.32 34.07
C GLY A 164 23.35 -6.74 32.86
N SER A 165 22.59 -7.84 32.93
CA SER A 165 21.63 -8.20 31.89
C SER A 165 20.48 -7.19 31.83
N VAL A 166 19.98 -6.89 30.61
CA VAL A 166 18.86 -5.96 30.40
C VAL A 166 17.66 -6.72 29.83
N SER A 167 16.52 -6.60 30.51
CA SER A 167 15.22 -7.13 30.07
C SER A 167 14.17 -6.02 30.04
N ALA A 168 13.07 -6.27 29.35
CA ALA A 168 11.94 -5.35 29.33
C ALA A 168 10.97 -5.58 30.50
N LYS A 169 10.53 -4.46 31.09
CA LYS A 169 9.25 -4.37 31.80
C LYS A 169 8.21 -3.75 30.88
N THR A 170 7.03 -4.35 30.84
CA THR A 170 5.88 -3.80 30.11
C THR A 170 4.87 -3.23 31.08
N ALA A 171 4.39 -2.02 30.79
CA ALA A 171 3.34 -1.37 31.53
C ALA A 171 2.37 -0.66 30.58
N PHE A 172 1.22 -0.23 31.10
CA PHE A 172 0.22 0.51 30.33
C PHE A 172 -0.26 1.75 31.06
N LEU A 173 -0.59 2.80 30.32
CA LEU A 173 -1.45 3.90 30.78
C LEU A 173 -2.82 3.70 30.14
N SER A 174 -3.89 3.62 30.94
CA SER A 174 -5.24 3.34 30.43
C SER A 174 -6.30 4.23 31.09
N PRO A 175 -7.35 4.64 30.37
CA PRO A 175 -8.57 5.09 31.02
C PRO A 175 -9.05 4.03 32.01
N HIS A 176 -9.48 4.43 33.20
CA HIS A 176 -9.87 3.49 34.26
C HIS A 176 -11.02 2.56 33.81
N PHE A 177 -12.02 3.09 33.10
CA PHE A 177 -13.15 2.28 32.62
C PHE A 177 -12.76 1.21 31.59
N GLU A 178 -11.57 1.32 30.99
CA GLU A 178 -11.04 0.37 30.00
C GLU A 178 -10.10 -0.68 30.60
N GLU A 179 -9.75 -0.58 31.88
CA GLU A 179 -8.75 -1.46 32.52
C GLU A 179 -9.07 -2.95 32.31
N GLY A 180 -10.36 -3.33 32.42
CA GLY A 180 -10.81 -4.69 32.18
C GLY A 180 -10.50 -5.18 30.76
N ARG A 181 -10.68 -4.34 29.75
CA ARG A 181 -10.37 -4.67 28.35
C ARG A 181 -8.87 -4.74 28.11
N VAL A 182 -8.06 -3.88 28.76
CA VAL A 182 -6.60 -3.96 28.70
C VAL A 182 -6.09 -5.32 29.23
N ARG A 183 -6.69 -5.85 30.30
CA ARG A 183 -6.33 -7.18 30.85
C ARG A 183 -6.69 -8.34 29.91
N MET A 184 -7.54 -8.12 28.91
CA MET A 184 -7.94 -9.11 27.91
C MET A 184 -7.07 -9.09 26.64
N LEU A 185 -6.09 -8.19 26.56
CA LEU A 185 -5.18 -8.07 25.41
C LEU A 185 -4.23 -9.25 25.21
N GLY A 186 -4.27 -10.27 26.09
CA GLY A 186 -3.47 -11.49 25.94
C GLY A 186 -1.97 -11.25 25.78
N ILE A 187 -1.44 -10.15 26.32
CA ILE A 187 -0.04 -9.76 26.19
C ILE A 187 0.84 -10.82 26.86
N PRO A 188 1.75 -11.50 26.12
CA PRO A 188 2.73 -12.39 26.73
C PRO A 188 3.50 -11.61 27.81
N SER A 189 3.58 -12.14 29.02
CA SER A 189 4.25 -11.45 30.13
C SER A 189 5.01 -12.44 30.99
N ARG A 190 6.06 -11.92 31.65
CA ARG A 190 6.75 -12.63 32.73
C ARG A 190 6.03 -12.45 34.06
N ASP A 191 5.29 -11.37 34.19
CA ASP A 191 4.51 -11.03 35.38
C ASP A 191 3.13 -11.71 35.31
N GLU A 192 2.61 -12.12 36.47
CA GLU A 192 1.28 -12.73 36.59
C GLU A 192 0.16 -11.76 36.19
N GLU A 193 0.36 -10.46 36.43
CA GLU A 193 -0.58 -9.39 36.08
C GLU A 193 0.09 -8.27 35.26
N LEU A 194 -0.69 -7.63 34.40
CA LEU A 194 -0.27 -6.44 33.68
C LEU A 194 -0.12 -5.24 34.63
N ASP A 195 1.01 -4.54 34.52
CA ASP A 195 1.27 -3.32 35.29
C ASP A 195 0.56 -2.12 34.66
N ILE A 196 -0.65 -1.79 35.14
CA ILE A 196 -1.51 -0.75 34.54
C ILE A 196 -1.53 0.50 35.44
N VAL A 197 -1.28 1.67 34.86
CA VAL A 197 -1.55 2.99 35.45
C VAL A 197 -2.88 3.45 34.91
N ILE A 198 -3.88 3.54 35.78
CA ILE A 198 -5.21 4.02 35.41
C ILE A 198 -5.33 5.53 35.61
N TRP A 199 -6.13 6.18 34.77
CA TRP A 199 -6.53 7.58 34.93
C TRP A 199 -8.04 7.76 34.77
N GLU A 200 -8.64 8.65 35.56
CA GLU A 200 -10.06 9.00 35.47
C GLU A 200 -10.30 10.07 34.40
N GLU A 201 -11.49 10.10 33.79
CA GLU A 201 -11.84 11.03 32.68
C GLU A 201 -11.55 12.53 32.98
N HIS A 202 -11.53 12.93 34.25
CA HIS A 202 -11.28 14.31 34.68
C HIS A 202 -9.82 14.57 35.10
N TRP A 203 -8.94 13.57 35.03
CA TRP A 203 -7.52 13.68 35.36
C TRP A 203 -6.70 14.03 34.12
N ASN A 204 -5.52 14.60 34.34
CA ASN A 204 -4.52 14.68 33.29
C ASN A 204 -3.79 13.32 33.18
N PRO A 205 -3.96 12.56 32.07
CA PRO A 205 -3.36 11.23 31.93
C PRO A 205 -1.83 11.26 31.99
N TYR A 206 -1.20 12.30 31.43
CA TYR A 206 0.26 12.42 31.35
C TYR A 206 0.87 12.76 32.71
N THR A 207 0.25 13.66 33.48
CA THR A 207 0.66 13.94 34.87
C THR A 207 0.45 12.72 35.75
N THR A 208 -0.64 11.98 35.55
CA THR A 208 -0.93 10.73 36.27
C THR A 208 0.17 9.70 35.99
N LEU A 209 0.60 9.56 34.73
CA LEU A 209 1.70 8.69 34.35
C LEU A 209 3.02 9.12 35.03
N LEU A 210 3.38 10.40 34.97
CA LEU A 210 4.62 10.91 35.57
C LEU A 210 4.68 10.70 37.09
N GLN A 211 3.56 10.90 37.78
CA GLN A 211 3.47 10.75 39.24
C GLN A 211 3.29 9.29 39.69
N SER A 212 3.12 8.37 38.75
CA SER A 212 2.92 6.96 39.05
C SER A 212 4.19 6.29 39.62
N ARG A 213 3.99 5.08 40.16
CA ARG A 213 5.07 4.21 40.63
C ARG A 213 6.15 3.92 39.56
N LEU A 214 5.81 4.03 38.27
CA LEU A 214 6.73 3.71 37.16
C LEU A 214 7.89 4.71 37.08
N PHE A 215 7.65 5.98 37.41
CA PHE A 215 8.64 7.05 37.31
C PHE A 215 8.96 7.70 38.67
N SER A 216 8.61 7.03 39.76
CA SER A 216 8.87 7.52 41.12
C SER A 216 10.37 7.79 41.33
N GLY A 217 10.69 9.00 41.81
CA GLY A 217 12.07 9.44 42.06
C GLY A 217 12.85 9.88 40.82
N LYS A 218 12.28 9.85 39.62
CA LYS A 218 12.90 10.38 38.39
C LYS A 218 12.56 11.86 38.23
N GLN A 219 13.57 12.66 37.91
CA GLN A 219 13.38 14.05 37.47
C GLN A 219 13.49 14.09 35.94
N ALA A 220 12.44 14.58 35.27
CA ALA A 220 12.34 14.67 33.81
C ALA A 220 12.72 13.37 33.06
N PRO A 221 12.02 12.25 33.32
CA PRO A 221 12.28 10.98 32.64
C PRO A 221 12.19 11.12 31.11
N THR A 222 13.06 10.39 30.42
CA THR A 222 13.21 10.45 28.97
C THR A 222 12.41 9.34 28.31
N LEU A 223 11.49 9.70 27.41
CA LEU A 223 10.66 8.75 26.68
C LEU A 223 11.03 8.76 25.20
N MET A 224 11.36 7.60 24.64
CA MET A 224 11.44 7.43 23.19
C MET A 224 10.04 7.19 22.66
N ALA A 225 9.58 8.09 21.81
CA ALA A 225 8.28 8.02 21.16
C ALA A 225 8.36 7.13 19.92
N ASP A 226 7.37 6.23 19.75
CA ASP A 226 7.10 5.58 18.47
C ASP A 226 6.91 6.61 17.35
N GLU A 227 7.30 6.27 16.13
CA GLU A 227 7.25 7.20 14.99
C GLU A 227 5.81 7.58 14.57
N GLU A 228 4.82 6.74 14.88
CA GLU A 228 3.41 6.95 14.52
C GLU A 228 2.58 7.52 15.68
N ILE A 229 3.20 7.77 16.84
CA ILE A 229 2.50 8.35 17.98
C ILE A 229 1.98 9.75 17.60
N ARG A 230 0.73 10.06 17.97
CA ARG A 230 0.12 11.33 17.59
C ARG A 230 0.78 12.48 18.34
N ASP A 231 1.07 13.57 17.62
CA ASP A 231 1.77 14.76 18.13
C ASP A 231 1.19 15.32 19.45
N TYR A 232 -0.13 15.31 19.62
CA TYR A 232 -0.74 15.85 20.83
C TYR A 232 -0.45 15.01 22.08
N ILE A 233 -0.16 13.71 21.92
CA ILE A 233 0.30 12.84 23.00
C ILE A 233 1.71 13.23 23.42
N VAL A 234 2.62 13.40 22.44
CA VAL A 234 4.01 13.82 22.66
C VAL A 234 4.04 15.16 23.40
N ARG A 235 3.29 16.16 22.91
CA ARG A 235 3.17 17.45 23.58
C ARG A 235 2.55 17.34 24.97
N GLY A 236 1.60 16.42 25.16
CA GLY A 236 1.00 16.14 26.46
C GLY A 236 2.02 15.58 27.46
N LEU A 237 2.86 14.65 27.03
CA LEU A 237 3.97 14.09 27.80
C LEU A 237 5.01 15.17 28.13
N ASP A 238 5.45 15.95 27.15
CA ASP A 238 6.40 17.05 27.37
C ASP A 238 5.85 18.09 28.35
N ALA A 239 4.58 18.49 28.20
CA ALA A 239 3.92 19.44 29.10
C ALA A 239 3.77 18.92 30.54
N ALA A 240 3.62 17.60 30.71
CA ALA A 240 3.60 16.99 32.04
C ALA A 240 4.98 16.95 32.70
N GLY A 241 6.07 17.06 31.92
CA GLY A 241 7.45 17.10 32.40
C GLY A 241 8.32 15.93 31.96
N PHE A 242 7.87 15.11 30.99
CA PHE A 242 8.75 14.15 30.32
C PHE A 242 9.68 14.87 29.33
N ARG A 243 10.79 14.21 28.97
CA ARG A 243 11.61 14.60 27.81
C ARG A 243 11.39 13.58 26.71
N THR A 244 10.62 13.94 25.68
CA THR A 244 10.41 13.04 24.54
C THR A 244 11.56 13.11 23.53
N VAL A 245 11.90 11.97 22.92
CA VAL A 245 12.91 11.84 21.86
C VAL A 245 12.40 10.91 20.76
N GLY A 246 12.90 11.09 19.53
CA GLY A 246 12.61 10.17 18.42
C GLY A 246 13.40 8.85 18.53
N LEU A 247 13.16 7.96 17.56
CA LEU A 247 13.82 6.66 17.50
C LEU A 247 15.35 6.79 17.40
N SER A 248 16.07 5.95 18.13
CA SER A 248 17.49 5.71 17.90
C SER A 248 17.68 4.62 16.84
N PRO A 249 18.83 4.58 16.15
CA PRO A 249 19.12 3.52 15.18
C PRO A 249 18.98 2.10 15.76
N GLU A 250 19.41 1.88 17.01
CA GLU A 250 19.32 0.57 17.66
C GLU A 250 17.86 0.15 17.92
N ALA A 251 16.98 1.11 18.22
CA ALA A 251 15.56 0.86 18.42
C ALA A 251 14.86 0.53 17.09
N GLU A 252 15.21 1.23 16.01
CA GLU A 252 14.70 0.93 14.66
C GLU A 252 15.08 -0.50 14.22
N LEU A 253 16.32 -0.93 14.50
CA LEU A 253 16.83 -2.25 14.14
C LEU A 253 16.01 -3.41 14.73
N VAL A 254 15.26 -3.19 15.81
CA VAL A 254 14.43 -4.23 16.42
C VAL A 254 13.34 -4.72 15.46
N ARG A 255 12.73 -3.83 14.67
CA ARG A 255 11.72 -4.16 13.64
C ARG A 255 12.33 -4.35 12.26
N GLN A 256 13.40 -3.62 11.94
CA GLN A 256 14.04 -3.74 10.63
C GLN A 256 14.63 -5.13 10.40
N LEU A 257 15.14 -5.80 11.44
CA LEU A 257 15.75 -7.12 11.37
C LEU A 257 14.76 -8.23 11.74
N LYS A 258 14.25 -8.92 10.71
CA LYS A 258 13.21 -9.94 10.83
C LYS A 258 13.77 -11.22 11.43
N THR A 259 13.03 -11.82 12.36
CA THR A 259 13.33 -13.18 12.84
C THR A 259 13.00 -14.21 11.75
N PRO A 260 13.50 -15.45 11.86
CA PRO A 260 13.13 -16.51 10.92
C PRO A 260 11.61 -16.76 10.83
N ALA A 261 10.88 -16.62 11.94
CA ALA A 261 9.43 -16.78 11.94
C ALA A 261 8.73 -15.66 11.14
N GLU A 262 9.19 -14.42 11.29
CA GLU A 262 8.69 -13.28 10.52
C GLU A 262 8.96 -13.43 9.02
N VAL A 263 10.14 -13.92 8.65
CA VAL A 263 10.51 -14.19 7.26
C VAL A 263 9.55 -15.21 6.63
N GLU A 264 9.20 -16.29 7.33
CA GLU A 264 8.28 -17.30 6.78
C GLU A 264 6.84 -16.79 6.69
N LEU A 265 6.40 -15.92 7.61
CA LEU A 265 5.11 -15.22 7.50
C LEU A 265 5.08 -14.29 6.29
N LEU A 266 6.13 -13.47 6.10
CA LEU A 266 6.28 -12.61 4.94
C LEU A 266 6.34 -13.43 3.64
N ARG A 267 7.05 -14.55 3.63
CA ARG A 267 7.13 -15.44 2.46
C ARG A 267 5.77 -16.02 2.10
N ALA A 268 5.03 -16.52 3.08
CA ALA A 268 3.72 -17.12 2.86
C ALA A 268 2.73 -16.11 2.28
N VAL A 269 2.62 -14.92 2.89
CA VAL A 269 1.69 -13.89 2.41
C VAL A 269 2.08 -13.37 1.03
N ASN A 270 3.36 -13.10 0.78
CA ASN A 270 3.82 -12.55 -0.51
C ASN A 270 3.80 -13.59 -1.64
N THR A 271 4.17 -14.84 -1.37
CA THR A 271 4.02 -15.94 -2.34
C THR A 271 2.56 -16.18 -2.67
N GLY A 272 1.69 -16.18 -1.66
CA GLY A 272 0.24 -16.33 -1.84
C GLY A 272 -0.38 -15.22 -2.69
N THR A 273 0.00 -13.97 -2.47
CA THR A 273 -0.52 -12.83 -3.25
C THR A 273 -0.08 -12.91 -4.73
N VAL A 274 1.17 -13.29 -5.01
CA VAL A 274 1.61 -13.57 -6.40
C VAL A 274 0.86 -14.76 -7.00
N ALA A 275 0.68 -15.84 -6.25
CA ALA A 275 -0.05 -17.02 -6.70
C ALA A 275 -1.54 -16.69 -7.00
N ALA A 276 -2.17 -15.79 -6.26
CA ALA A 276 -3.53 -15.32 -6.53
C ALA A 276 -3.63 -14.59 -7.88
N VAL A 277 -2.70 -13.67 -8.17
CA VAL A 277 -2.65 -12.96 -9.47
C VAL A 277 -2.44 -13.96 -10.62
N ARG A 278 -1.53 -14.93 -10.43
CA ARG A 278 -1.25 -15.97 -11.43
C ARG A 278 -2.41 -16.91 -11.68
N ALA A 279 -3.12 -17.30 -10.63
CA ALA A 279 -4.30 -18.14 -10.71
C ALA A 279 -5.46 -17.43 -11.42
N MET A 280 -5.59 -16.12 -11.19
CA MET A 280 -6.60 -15.28 -11.82
C MET A 280 -6.33 -15.02 -13.30
N ARG A 281 -5.07 -14.70 -13.68
CA ARG A 281 -4.69 -14.29 -15.05
C ARG A 281 -5.33 -15.15 -16.16
N PRO A 282 -5.21 -16.49 -16.17
CA PRO A 282 -5.73 -17.31 -17.27
C PRO A 282 -7.27 -17.37 -17.33
N CYS A 283 -7.97 -16.88 -16.30
CA CYS A 283 -9.43 -16.79 -16.27
C CYS A 283 -9.94 -15.46 -16.85
N LEU A 284 -9.08 -14.44 -16.93
CA LEU A 284 -9.46 -13.11 -17.40
C LEU A 284 -9.78 -13.13 -18.90
N VAL A 285 -10.85 -12.44 -19.29
CA VAL A 285 -11.31 -12.35 -20.68
C VAL A 285 -11.59 -10.89 -21.07
N PRO A 286 -11.46 -10.53 -22.37
CA PRO A 286 -11.82 -9.20 -22.82
C PRO A 286 -13.24 -8.80 -22.43
N GLY A 287 -13.42 -7.52 -22.08
CA GLY A 287 -14.70 -6.93 -21.69
C GLY A 287 -14.93 -6.82 -20.18
N LEU A 288 -14.12 -7.47 -19.35
CA LEU A 288 -14.11 -7.25 -17.90
C LEU A 288 -13.66 -5.83 -17.58
N THR A 289 -14.26 -5.17 -16.59
CA THR A 289 -13.79 -3.88 -16.11
C THR A 289 -12.69 -4.02 -15.05
N GLU A 290 -11.96 -2.95 -14.76
CA GLU A 290 -10.99 -2.88 -13.66
C GLU A 290 -11.64 -3.31 -12.33
N ASN A 291 -12.81 -2.75 -11.99
CA ASN A 291 -13.55 -3.09 -10.77
C ASN A 291 -13.98 -4.57 -10.71
N GLU A 292 -14.34 -5.16 -11.86
CA GLU A 292 -14.68 -6.59 -11.92
C GLU A 292 -13.44 -7.44 -11.63
N VAL A 293 -12.27 -7.07 -12.17
CA VAL A 293 -10.99 -7.75 -11.90
C VAL A 293 -10.54 -7.56 -10.44
N THR A 294 -10.68 -6.35 -9.88
CA THR A 294 -10.45 -6.08 -8.45
C THR A 294 -11.28 -7.03 -7.58
N SER A 295 -12.59 -7.09 -7.84
CA SER A 295 -13.50 -7.94 -7.05
C SER A 295 -13.18 -9.44 -7.19
N ILE A 296 -12.78 -9.90 -8.38
CA ILE A 296 -12.34 -11.28 -8.60
C ILE A 296 -11.09 -11.60 -7.76
N LEU A 297 -10.09 -10.71 -7.75
CA LEU A 297 -8.86 -10.92 -7.00
C LEU A 297 -9.09 -10.89 -5.49
N ASP A 298 -9.90 -9.94 -4.99
CA ASP A 298 -10.29 -9.88 -3.57
C ASP A 298 -10.93 -11.19 -3.11
N ARG A 299 -11.90 -11.69 -3.90
CA ARG A 299 -12.59 -12.95 -3.61
C ARG A 299 -11.65 -14.15 -3.66
N THR A 300 -10.64 -14.11 -4.52
CA THR A 300 -9.60 -15.14 -4.62
C THR A 300 -8.76 -15.19 -3.35
N MET A 301 -8.23 -14.04 -2.90
CA MET A 301 -7.44 -13.95 -1.66
C MET A 301 -8.26 -14.30 -0.41
N LEU A 302 -9.48 -13.77 -0.29
CA LEU A 302 -10.39 -14.08 0.82
C LEU A 302 -10.71 -15.58 0.92
N SER A 303 -10.66 -16.32 -0.20
CA SER A 303 -11.04 -17.73 -0.24
C SER A 303 -10.13 -18.66 0.58
N ILE A 304 -8.94 -18.18 0.97
CA ILE A 304 -7.96 -18.89 1.82
C ILE A 304 -7.73 -18.19 3.18
N GLY A 305 -8.50 -17.15 3.49
CA GLY A 305 -8.41 -16.44 4.77
C GLY A 305 -7.34 -15.33 4.84
N PHE A 306 -6.85 -14.84 3.70
CA PHE A 306 -6.06 -13.61 3.69
C PHE A 306 -6.95 -12.41 4.03
N GLY A 307 -6.44 -11.51 4.87
CA GLY A 307 -7.06 -10.20 5.10
C GLY A 307 -6.76 -9.28 3.92
N LEU A 308 -7.75 -8.55 3.43
CA LEU A 308 -7.53 -7.55 2.39
C LEU A 308 -6.85 -6.31 2.98
N PHE A 309 -5.86 -5.75 2.27
CA PHE A 309 -5.23 -4.47 2.64
C PHE A 309 -5.54 -3.40 1.59
N PHE A 310 -5.07 -3.60 0.35
CA PHE A 310 -5.44 -2.78 -0.80
C PHE A 310 -5.39 -3.61 -2.08
N ASN A 311 -6.08 -3.15 -3.13
CA ASN A 311 -6.08 -3.81 -4.43
C ASN A 311 -6.33 -2.77 -5.55
N ILE A 312 -5.27 -2.37 -6.22
CA ILE A 312 -5.25 -1.40 -7.31
C ILE A 312 -5.15 -2.17 -8.63
N VAL A 313 -6.19 -2.10 -9.45
CA VAL A 313 -6.21 -2.66 -10.80
C VAL A 313 -6.38 -1.53 -11.81
N LEU A 314 -5.38 -1.33 -12.65
CA LEU A 314 -5.30 -0.22 -13.59
C LEU A 314 -4.98 -0.73 -14.99
N PHE A 315 -5.75 -0.29 -15.98
CA PHE A 315 -5.58 -0.64 -17.37
C PHE A 315 -5.02 0.54 -18.17
N GLU A 316 -3.99 0.29 -18.97
CA GLU A 316 -3.41 1.27 -19.91
C GLU A 316 -3.06 2.59 -19.23
N GLU A 317 -3.56 3.73 -19.73
CA GLU A 317 -3.25 5.07 -19.23
C GLU A 317 -3.63 5.28 -17.78
N HIS A 318 -4.55 4.49 -17.22
CA HIS A 318 -4.84 4.51 -15.79
C HIS A 318 -3.61 4.05 -14.98
N GLY A 319 -2.89 3.05 -15.49
CA GLY A 319 -1.65 2.53 -14.91
C GLY A 319 -0.46 3.47 -15.06
N ALA A 320 -0.58 4.53 -15.88
CA ALA A 320 0.43 5.59 -15.97
C ALA A 320 0.43 6.54 -14.75
N LEU A 321 -0.48 6.35 -13.81
CA LEU A 321 -0.46 6.99 -12.50
C LEU A 321 -0.22 5.89 -11.45
N PRO A 322 0.86 5.96 -10.64
CA PRO A 322 1.28 4.84 -9.80
C PRO A 322 0.20 4.27 -8.86
N HIS A 323 -0.72 5.13 -8.39
CA HIS A 323 -1.85 4.78 -7.53
C HIS A 323 -3.22 4.99 -8.21
N GLY A 324 -3.24 5.16 -9.54
CA GLY A 324 -4.43 5.54 -10.28
C GLY A 324 -4.80 7.02 -10.13
N GLY A 325 -5.80 7.45 -10.89
CA GLY A 325 -6.35 8.81 -10.87
C GLY A 325 -7.83 8.85 -10.48
N PHE A 326 -8.44 10.03 -10.56
CA PHE A 326 -9.86 10.24 -10.20
C PHE A 326 -10.88 9.48 -11.09
N VAL A 327 -10.45 8.95 -12.23
CA VAL A 327 -11.30 8.21 -13.18
C VAL A 327 -10.66 6.85 -13.44
N THR A 328 -11.07 5.84 -12.67
CA THR A 328 -10.65 4.44 -12.78
C THR A 328 -11.86 3.53 -12.44
N GLY A 329 -11.77 2.24 -12.75
CA GLY A 329 -12.75 1.21 -12.37
C GLY A 329 -13.62 0.67 -13.52
N ASP A 330 -13.91 1.49 -14.52
CA ASP A 330 -14.84 1.15 -15.61
C ASP A 330 -14.15 0.81 -16.95
N LYS A 331 -12.83 0.99 -17.04
CA LYS A 331 -12.10 0.69 -18.27
C LYS A 331 -12.16 -0.82 -18.54
N LYS A 332 -12.46 -1.17 -19.79
CA LYS A 332 -12.63 -2.56 -20.21
C LYS A 332 -11.32 -3.15 -20.69
N LEU A 333 -11.08 -4.37 -20.26
CA LEU A 333 -9.96 -5.21 -20.63
C LEU A 333 -10.04 -5.62 -22.11
N THR A 334 -8.91 -5.58 -22.79
CA THR A 334 -8.73 -6.09 -24.16
C THR A 334 -7.47 -6.96 -24.24
N TYR A 335 -7.21 -7.62 -25.36
CA TYR A 335 -5.99 -8.43 -25.54
C TYR A 335 -4.69 -7.60 -25.50
N ASP A 336 -4.73 -6.34 -25.93
CA ASP A 336 -3.56 -5.46 -25.94
C ASP A 336 -3.43 -4.60 -24.67
N THR A 337 -4.36 -4.74 -23.74
CA THR A 337 -4.37 -3.98 -22.47
C THR A 337 -3.14 -4.32 -21.63
N MET A 338 -2.30 -3.32 -21.36
CA MET A 338 -1.35 -3.42 -20.26
C MET A 338 -2.12 -3.30 -18.95
N VAL A 339 -2.16 -4.38 -18.19
CA VAL A 339 -2.76 -4.45 -16.86
C VAL A 339 -1.66 -4.23 -15.84
N VAL A 340 -1.86 -3.28 -14.93
CA VAL A 340 -1.05 -3.10 -13.72
C VAL A 340 -1.93 -3.48 -12.54
N ILE A 341 -1.56 -4.53 -11.82
CA ILE A 341 -2.16 -4.91 -10.54
C ILE A 341 -1.13 -4.65 -9.46
N ASP A 342 -1.48 -3.81 -8.51
CA ASP A 342 -0.73 -3.62 -7.27
C ASP A 342 -1.64 -3.97 -6.10
N VAL A 343 -1.24 -4.95 -5.31
CA VAL A 343 -2.13 -5.61 -4.36
C VAL A 343 -1.37 -6.03 -3.11
N GLY A 344 -2.00 -5.74 -1.97
CA GLY A 344 -1.53 -6.12 -0.65
C GLY A 344 -2.60 -6.88 0.12
N ALA A 345 -2.13 -7.83 0.92
CA ALA A 345 -2.92 -8.63 1.83
C ALA A 345 -2.18 -8.82 3.16
N HIS A 346 -2.93 -9.16 4.20
CA HIS A 346 -2.40 -9.55 5.50
C HIS A 346 -2.59 -11.05 5.77
N TYR A 347 -1.58 -11.69 6.34
CA TYR A 347 -1.71 -13.04 6.87
C TYR A 347 -0.94 -13.14 8.19
N LEU A 348 -1.63 -13.58 9.25
CA LEU A 348 -1.09 -13.64 10.61
C LEU A 348 -0.40 -12.34 11.05
N GLY A 349 -0.93 -11.21 10.60
CA GLY A 349 -0.45 -9.86 10.90
C GLY A 349 0.66 -9.31 10.03
N TYR A 350 1.26 -10.08 9.12
CA TYR A 350 2.31 -9.61 8.23
C TYR A 350 1.76 -9.21 6.87
N SER A 351 2.41 -8.25 6.24
CA SER A 351 1.95 -7.62 5.01
C SER A 351 2.57 -8.25 3.78
N SER A 352 1.76 -8.39 2.73
CA SER A 352 2.26 -8.48 1.35
C SER A 352 2.06 -7.17 0.63
N ASP A 353 2.91 -6.95 -0.35
CA ASP A 353 2.91 -5.81 -1.24
C ASP A 353 3.55 -6.26 -2.57
N ILE A 354 2.73 -6.52 -3.58
CA ILE A 354 3.19 -7.04 -4.86
C ILE A 354 2.52 -6.31 -6.00
N CYS A 355 3.31 -6.06 -7.04
CA CYS A 355 2.84 -5.46 -8.27
C CYS A 355 3.25 -6.32 -9.48
N ARG A 356 2.29 -6.51 -10.39
CA ARG A 356 2.47 -7.22 -11.66
C ARG A 356 1.89 -6.40 -12.80
N SER A 357 2.73 -6.21 -13.82
CA SER A 357 2.34 -5.65 -15.11
C SER A 357 2.31 -6.76 -16.17
N PHE A 358 1.18 -6.97 -16.83
CA PHE A 358 1.01 -8.05 -17.81
C PHE A 358 -0.11 -7.77 -18.82
N MET A 359 -0.17 -8.58 -19.87
CA MET A 359 -1.28 -8.69 -20.82
C MET A 359 -1.96 -10.05 -20.63
N ILE A 360 -3.23 -10.16 -20.96
CA ILE A 360 -3.97 -11.41 -20.70
C ILE A 360 -3.64 -12.53 -21.67
N ASP A 361 -3.56 -12.26 -22.98
CA ASP A 361 -3.24 -13.23 -24.03
C ASP A 361 -2.74 -12.52 -25.29
N ALA A 362 -2.10 -13.27 -26.18
CA ALA A 362 -1.76 -12.75 -27.51
C ALA A 362 -3.05 -12.49 -28.31
N PRO A 363 -3.17 -11.34 -28.99
CA PRO A 363 -4.35 -11.03 -29.79
C PRO A 363 -4.54 -12.03 -30.92
N PRO A 364 -5.79 -12.35 -31.30
CA PRO A 364 -6.06 -13.14 -32.50
C PRO A 364 -5.42 -12.51 -33.75
N ARG A 365 -4.95 -13.33 -34.70
CA ARG A 365 -4.25 -12.86 -35.93
C ARG A 365 -5.04 -11.84 -36.78
N THR A 366 -6.33 -11.67 -36.52
CA THR A 366 -7.27 -10.83 -37.27
C THR A 366 -7.48 -9.43 -36.67
N THR A 367 -6.90 -9.11 -35.51
CA THR A 367 -7.06 -7.80 -34.87
C THR A 367 -5.93 -6.85 -35.27
N HIS A 368 -6.26 -5.56 -35.40
CA HIS A 368 -5.24 -4.52 -35.55
C HIS A 368 -4.36 -4.50 -34.29
N SER A 369 -3.04 -4.53 -34.47
CA SER A 369 -2.09 -4.44 -33.37
C SER A 369 -2.09 -3.03 -32.78
N ASP A 370 -2.22 -2.93 -31.46
CA ASP A 370 -2.00 -1.67 -30.73
C ASP A 370 -0.65 -1.03 -31.13
N PRO A 371 -0.62 0.25 -31.56
CA PRO A 371 0.61 0.94 -31.93
C PRO A 371 1.62 1.04 -30.78
N LEU A 372 1.19 0.96 -29.51
CA LEU A 372 2.07 1.04 -28.35
C LEU A 372 2.65 -0.31 -27.93
N ARG A 373 2.27 -1.41 -28.57
CA ARG A 373 2.66 -2.77 -28.15
C ARG A 373 4.17 -2.97 -28.04
N VAL A 374 4.93 -2.51 -29.02
CA VAL A 374 6.40 -2.62 -29.00
C VAL A 374 7.01 -1.76 -27.88
N GLU A 375 6.45 -0.58 -27.62
CA GLU A 375 6.89 0.28 -26.51
C GLU A 375 6.59 -0.38 -25.15
N LYS A 376 5.40 -0.99 -24.99
CA LYS A 376 5.00 -1.77 -23.80
C LYS A 376 5.96 -2.92 -23.54
N GLU A 377 6.25 -3.73 -24.57
CA GLU A 377 7.21 -4.85 -24.49
C GLU A 377 8.62 -4.38 -24.07
N ASN A 378 9.08 -3.28 -24.66
CA ASN A 378 10.39 -2.72 -24.34
C ASN A 378 10.46 -2.18 -22.92
N VAL A 379 9.46 -1.39 -22.50
CA VAL A 379 9.37 -0.82 -21.14
C VAL A 379 9.26 -1.94 -20.10
N TRP A 380 8.45 -2.96 -20.36
CA TRP A 380 8.31 -4.13 -19.48
C TRP A 380 9.67 -4.79 -19.20
N ARG A 381 10.48 -5.03 -20.24
CA ARG A 381 11.82 -5.58 -20.09
C ARG A 381 12.75 -4.65 -19.32
N ILE A 382 12.74 -3.35 -19.61
CA ILE A 382 13.58 -2.36 -18.92
C ILE A 382 13.29 -2.35 -17.42
N VAL A 383 12.01 -2.40 -17.03
CA VAL A 383 11.61 -2.45 -15.62
C VAL A 383 12.10 -3.75 -14.96
N LEU A 384 11.98 -4.90 -15.64
CA LEU A 384 12.50 -6.18 -15.12
C LEU A 384 14.04 -6.16 -14.97
N ASP A 385 14.76 -5.55 -15.91
CA ASP A 385 16.21 -5.36 -15.85
C ASP A 385 16.62 -4.44 -14.69
N ALA A 386 15.87 -3.36 -14.47
CA ALA A 386 16.06 -2.44 -13.35
C ALA A 386 15.84 -3.14 -12.01
N GLN A 387 14.76 -3.92 -11.88
CA GLN A 387 14.47 -4.71 -10.68
C GLN A 387 15.59 -5.74 -10.42
N THR A 388 16.16 -6.33 -11.49
CA THR A 388 17.30 -7.25 -11.40
C THR A 388 18.57 -6.55 -10.90
N ALA A 389 18.86 -5.35 -11.39
CA ALA A 389 20.01 -4.55 -10.95
C ALA A 389 19.90 -4.18 -9.46
N ALA A 390 18.71 -3.76 -9.02
CA ALA A 390 18.41 -3.51 -7.61
C ALA A 390 18.61 -4.77 -6.74
N ALA A 391 18.04 -5.91 -7.13
CA ALA A 391 18.16 -7.16 -6.37
C ALA A 391 19.64 -7.58 -6.17
N LYS A 392 20.48 -7.38 -7.20
CA LYS A 392 21.93 -7.62 -7.11
C LYS A 392 22.67 -6.66 -6.18
N ALA A 393 22.13 -5.45 -6.00
CA ALA A 393 22.66 -4.43 -5.11
C ALA A 393 22.16 -4.57 -3.67
N MET A 394 21.15 -5.39 -3.39
CA MET A 394 20.66 -5.68 -2.04
C MET A 394 21.63 -6.62 -1.29
N LYS A 395 22.73 -6.06 -0.83
CA LYS A 395 23.80 -6.76 -0.10
C LYS A 395 24.12 -6.05 1.21
N PRO A 396 24.62 -6.78 2.23
CA PRO A 396 25.10 -6.15 3.44
C PRO A 396 26.12 -5.04 3.16
N ASN A 397 26.05 -3.95 3.94
CA ASN A 397 26.90 -2.75 3.85
C ASN A 397 26.71 -1.89 2.59
N ASN A 398 25.85 -2.26 1.65
CA ASN A 398 25.39 -1.31 0.65
C ASN A 398 24.43 -0.31 1.30
N THR A 399 24.43 0.94 0.83
CA THR A 399 23.48 1.96 1.30
C THR A 399 22.13 1.75 0.64
N ALA A 400 21.03 2.12 1.30
CA ALA A 400 19.70 2.14 0.70
C ALA A 400 19.66 2.97 -0.61
N ALA A 401 20.39 4.08 -0.67
CA ALA A 401 20.58 4.88 -1.87
C ALA A 401 21.27 4.11 -3.01
N SER A 402 22.31 3.33 -2.73
CA SER A 402 23.04 2.59 -3.77
C SER A 402 22.15 1.55 -4.48
N VAL A 403 21.17 0.98 -3.77
CA VAL A 403 20.19 0.04 -4.34
C VAL A 403 19.24 0.78 -5.29
N ASP A 404 18.68 1.93 -4.87
CA ASP A 404 17.83 2.78 -5.73
C ASP A 404 18.56 3.21 -7.00
N ILE A 405 19.80 3.68 -6.86
CA ILE A 405 20.64 4.13 -7.97
C ILE A 405 20.89 2.99 -8.97
N ALA A 406 21.04 1.74 -8.51
CA ALA A 406 21.26 0.59 -9.39
C ALA A 406 20.09 0.36 -10.36
N ALA A 407 18.84 0.41 -9.88
CA ALA A 407 17.66 0.33 -10.75
C ALA A 407 17.51 1.57 -11.63
N ARG A 408 17.66 2.76 -11.02
CA ARG A 408 17.46 4.04 -11.70
C ARG A 408 18.41 4.22 -12.88
N THR A 409 19.67 3.82 -12.72
CA THR A 409 20.69 3.86 -13.78
C THR A 409 20.27 3.04 -15.02
N VAL A 410 19.65 1.88 -14.83
CA VAL A 410 19.15 1.04 -15.94
C VAL A 410 18.06 1.79 -16.73
N ILE A 411 17.10 2.38 -16.02
CA ILE A 411 15.97 3.11 -16.63
C ILE A 411 16.44 4.40 -17.32
N GLU A 412 17.35 5.14 -16.68
CA GLU A 412 17.92 6.38 -17.24
C GLU A 412 18.73 6.11 -18.52
N ASN A 413 19.58 5.08 -18.52
CA ASN A 413 20.37 4.70 -19.70
C ASN A 413 19.50 4.22 -20.87
N ALA A 414 18.32 3.68 -20.58
CA ALA A 414 17.33 3.29 -21.59
C ALA A 414 16.52 4.48 -22.13
N GLY A 415 16.74 5.71 -21.61
CA GLY A 415 16.05 6.93 -22.03
C GLY A 415 14.72 7.20 -21.32
N TYR A 416 14.37 6.41 -20.31
CA TYR A 416 13.08 6.47 -19.59
C TYR A 416 13.19 7.06 -18.18
N GLY A 417 14.31 7.71 -17.83
CA GLY A 417 14.53 8.25 -16.48
C GLY A 417 13.42 9.17 -15.97
N TYR A 418 12.78 9.94 -16.87
CA TYR A 418 11.65 10.81 -16.54
C TYR A 418 10.39 10.05 -16.08
N GLY A 419 10.27 8.77 -16.44
CA GLY A 419 9.14 7.91 -16.12
C GLY A 419 9.26 7.17 -14.78
N PHE A 420 10.44 7.14 -14.14
CA PHE A 420 10.62 6.50 -12.83
C PHE A 420 10.57 7.54 -11.70
N THR A 421 9.34 7.83 -11.27
CA THR A 421 8.99 9.05 -10.51
C THR A 421 8.97 8.90 -8.99
N HIS A 422 9.14 7.69 -8.46
CA HIS A 422 9.16 7.40 -7.03
C HIS A 422 10.47 6.73 -6.58
N ARG A 423 10.57 6.45 -5.28
CA ARG A 423 11.64 5.63 -4.67
C ARG A 423 11.60 4.21 -5.21
N LEU A 424 12.72 3.48 -5.19
CA LEU A 424 12.76 2.08 -5.58
C LEU A 424 11.98 1.13 -4.68
N GLY A 425 11.84 1.46 -3.39
CA GLY A 425 11.15 0.57 -2.45
C GLY A 425 11.23 1.05 -1.01
N HIS A 426 10.68 0.23 -0.13
CA HIS A 426 10.60 0.47 1.32
C HIS A 426 10.76 -0.83 2.08
N GLY A 427 11.06 -0.72 3.38
CA GLY A 427 10.99 -1.86 4.28
C GLY A 427 9.56 -2.39 4.36
N ILE A 428 9.43 -3.69 4.57
CA ILE A 428 8.13 -4.37 4.75
C ILE A 428 8.21 -5.39 5.87
N GLY A 429 7.16 -5.51 6.66
CA GLY A 429 7.09 -6.39 7.83
C GLY A 429 5.66 -6.58 8.29
N ILE A 430 5.43 -6.28 9.57
CA ILE A 430 4.07 -6.18 10.12
C ILE A 430 3.26 -5.09 9.41
N LYS A 431 3.94 -4.02 8.97
CA LYS A 431 3.39 -2.95 8.14
C LYS A 431 3.92 -3.07 6.70
N ALA A 432 3.11 -2.68 5.71
CA ALA A 432 3.51 -2.67 4.32
C ALA A 432 4.68 -1.70 4.07
N HIS A 433 4.58 -0.47 4.57
CA HIS A 433 5.62 0.55 4.47
C HIS A 433 6.28 0.81 5.83
N GLU A 434 7.52 0.38 6.02
CA GLU A 434 8.33 0.69 7.20
C GLU A 434 9.79 1.03 6.82
N SER A 435 10.55 1.52 7.80
CA SER A 435 11.97 1.83 7.58
C SER A 435 12.80 0.55 7.35
N PRO A 436 13.97 0.66 6.67
CA PRO A 436 14.46 1.82 5.96
C PRO A 436 13.89 1.95 4.54
N TYR A 437 14.07 3.11 3.90
CA TYR A 437 13.52 3.41 2.57
C TYR A 437 14.61 3.41 1.49
N LEU A 438 14.38 2.70 0.38
CA LEU A 438 15.28 2.62 -0.77
C LEU A 438 15.06 3.80 -1.72
N ASN A 439 15.68 4.93 -1.40
CA ASN A 439 15.68 6.12 -2.24
C ASN A 439 17.10 6.70 -2.36
N LYS A 440 17.43 7.35 -3.47
CA LYS A 440 18.76 7.92 -3.74
C LYS A 440 19.29 8.91 -2.70
N TRP A 441 18.45 9.48 -1.84
CA TRP A 441 18.87 10.39 -0.77
C TRP A 441 19.34 9.65 0.49
N ASN A 442 18.83 8.43 0.73
CA ASN A 442 19.15 7.64 1.92
C ASN A 442 20.55 6.98 1.85
N THR A 443 21.57 7.81 2.01
CA THR A 443 22.99 7.40 2.01
C THR A 443 23.46 6.90 3.38
N GLY A 444 22.68 7.14 4.44
CA GLY A 444 23.05 6.79 5.83
C GLY A 444 22.63 5.38 6.26
N SER A 445 21.51 4.85 5.76
CA SER A 445 21.08 3.50 6.11
C SER A 445 21.89 2.45 5.34
N LEU A 446 22.64 1.63 6.09
CA LEU A 446 23.30 0.43 5.56
C LEU A 446 22.35 -0.76 5.64
N LEU A 447 22.27 -1.51 4.55
CA LEU A 447 21.53 -2.78 4.51
C LEU A 447 22.23 -3.79 5.42
N GLN A 448 21.43 -4.51 6.21
CA GLN A 448 21.88 -5.55 7.12
C GLN A 448 21.13 -6.86 6.85
N PRO A 449 21.76 -8.01 7.12
CA PRO A 449 21.11 -9.33 7.07
C PRO A 449 19.85 -9.36 7.92
N GLY A 450 18.76 -9.89 7.38
CA GLY A 450 17.45 -9.89 8.06
C GLY A 450 16.55 -8.72 7.70
N MET A 451 17.05 -7.69 7.00
CA MET A 451 16.18 -6.64 6.45
C MET A 451 15.41 -7.15 5.23
N THR A 452 14.15 -6.75 5.13
CA THR A 452 13.25 -7.07 4.01
C THR A 452 12.77 -5.81 3.32
N PHE A 453 12.72 -5.82 1.99
CA PHE A 453 12.33 -4.66 1.19
C PHE A 453 11.43 -5.03 0.01
N THR A 454 10.55 -4.11 -0.37
CA THR A 454 10.02 -4.08 -1.73
C THR A 454 11.11 -3.69 -2.72
N ASN A 455 11.04 -4.23 -3.93
CA ASN A 455 11.85 -3.87 -5.08
C ASN A 455 10.93 -3.61 -6.26
N GLU A 456 10.51 -2.36 -6.40
CA GLU A 456 9.33 -1.93 -7.17
C GLU A 456 9.63 -0.85 -8.22
N PRO A 457 10.68 -0.97 -9.06
CA PRO A 457 10.89 0.02 -10.10
C PRO A 457 9.67 0.06 -11.04
N GLY A 458 9.34 1.27 -11.50
CA GLY A 458 8.23 1.49 -12.42
C GLY A 458 8.55 2.57 -13.44
N ILE A 459 7.96 2.43 -14.63
CA ILE A 459 7.97 3.45 -15.68
C ILE A 459 6.53 3.84 -15.98
N TYR A 460 6.23 5.12 -15.81
CA TYR A 460 4.91 5.69 -16.00
C TYR A 460 4.92 6.67 -17.17
N LEU A 461 4.21 6.34 -18.24
CA LEU A 461 4.11 7.18 -19.43
C LEU A 461 2.71 7.78 -19.48
N GLU A 462 2.56 9.00 -18.96
CA GLU A 462 1.27 9.69 -18.86
C GLU A 462 0.48 9.66 -20.18
N ASN A 463 -0.82 9.39 -20.07
CA ASN A 463 -1.75 9.24 -21.20
C ASN A 463 -1.47 8.04 -22.13
N LYS A 464 -0.52 7.16 -21.78
CA LYS A 464 -0.20 5.94 -22.52
C LYS A 464 -0.43 4.68 -21.69
N PHE A 465 0.51 4.34 -20.83
CA PHE A 465 0.49 3.15 -19.97
C PHE A 465 1.55 3.26 -18.86
N GLY A 466 1.46 2.40 -17.85
CA GLY A 466 2.53 2.18 -16.88
C GLY A 466 2.95 0.72 -16.81
N VAL A 467 4.16 0.49 -16.31
CA VAL A 467 4.66 -0.83 -15.95
C VAL A 467 5.40 -0.71 -14.63
N ARG A 468 4.99 -1.51 -13.65
CA ARG A 468 5.69 -1.74 -12.37
C ARG A 468 5.81 -3.26 -12.12
N HIS A 469 6.97 -3.65 -11.61
CA HIS A 469 7.21 -4.99 -11.09
C HIS A 469 7.71 -4.86 -9.66
N GLU A 470 7.03 -5.51 -8.75
CA GLU A 470 7.36 -5.44 -7.33
C GLU A 470 7.41 -6.82 -6.71
N ASP A 471 8.51 -7.06 -6.02
CA ASP A 471 8.76 -8.28 -5.30
C ASP A 471 9.47 -7.98 -3.99
N ILE A 472 9.24 -8.84 -3.00
CA ILE A 472 9.87 -8.72 -1.69
C ILE A 472 11.17 -9.50 -1.65
N TYR A 473 12.22 -8.85 -1.14
CA TYR A 473 13.54 -9.44 -0.98
C TYR A 473 14.02 -9.39 0.47
N LEU A 474 14.65 -10.46 0.92
CA LEU A 474 15.39 -10.56 2.18
C LEU A 474 16.89 -10.39 1.92
N VAL A 475 17.51 -9.42 2.59
CA VAL A 475 18.96 -9.28 2.61
C VAL A 475 19.56 -10.43 3.42
N LYS A 476 20.43 -11.21 2.79
CA LYS A 476 21.15 -12.33 3.44
C LYS A 476 22.53 -11.91 3.89
N GLU A 477 23.08 -12.66 4.85
CA GLU A 477 24.47 -12.54 5.30
C GLU A 477 25.46 -12.71 4.14
N HIS A 478 25.19 -13.69 3.26
CA HIS A 478 26.04 -14.02 2.13
C HIS A 478 25.21 -14.31 0.86
N GLY A 479 25.80 -14.02 -0.30
CA GLY A 479 25.20 -14.27 -1.61
C GLY A 479 24.26 -13.15 -2.08
N GLU A 480 23.38 -13.49 -3.02
CA GLU A 480 22.33 -12.58 -3.52
C GLU A 480 21.17 -12.53 -2.53
N ALA A 481 20.45 -11.40 -2.46
CA ALA A 481 19.21 -11.29 -1.69
C ALA A 481 18.21 -12.39 -2.09
N GLU A 482 17.46 -12.87 -1.11
CA GLU A 482 16.50 -13.95 -1.31
C GLU A 482 15.12 -13.39 -1.67
N LEU A 483 14.49 -13.96 -2.69
CA LEU A 483 13.14 -13.61 -3.10
C LEU A 483 12.10 -14.25 -2.17
N LEU A 484 11.20 -13.46 -1.58
CA LEU A 484 10.14 -13.94 -0.69
C LEU A 484 8.77 -14.11 -1.37
N THR A 485 8.63 -13.68 -2.62
CA THR A 485 7.40 -13.81 -3.44
C THR A 485 7.32 -15.13 -4.24
N GLY A 486 8.26 -16.06 -4.00
CA GLY A 486 8.38 -17.31 -4.72
C GLY A 486 9.01 -17.16 -6.10
N GLN A 487 8.38 -16.41 -7.00
CA GLN A 487 8.86 -16.20 -8.37
C GLN A 487 8.53 -14.80 -8.89
N ARG A 488 9.53 -14.19 -9.53
CA ARG A 488 9.37 -12.96 -10.32
C ARG A 488 8.53 -13.20 -11.57
N ALA A 489 8.07 -12.12 -12.19
CA ALA A 489 7.47 -12.15 -13.51
C ALA A 489 8.45 -12.74 -14.55
N ARG A 490 7.94 -13.56 -15.47
CA ARG A 490 8.73 -14.26 -16.50
C ARG A 490 8.50 -13.72 -17.90
N GLY A 491 7.38 -13.05 -18.11
CA GLY A 491 7.05 -12.42 -19.38
C GLY A 491 5.75 -11.64 -19.27
N MET A 492 5.39 -10.92 -20.34
CA MET A 492 4.13 -10.15 -20.36
C MET A 492 2.88 -11.00 -20.22
N TYR A 493 2.95 -12.31 -20.42
CA TYR A 493 1.84 -13.22 -20.18
C TYR A 493 2.06 -14.04 -18.91
N GLU A 494 3.22 -13.99 -18.28
CA GLU A 494 3.53 -14.79 -17.09
C GLU A 494 3.88 -13.83 -15.95
N PRO A 495 2.85 -13.15 -15.37
CA PRO A 495 3.05 -12.26 -14.22
C PRO A 495 3.67 -13.02 -13.06
#